data_AF-A0A0F8XFG8-F1
#
_entry.id   AF-A0A0F8XFG8-F1
#
_cell.length_a   1.000
_cell.length_b   1.000
_cell.length_c   1.000
_cell.angle_alpha   90.00
_cell.angle_beta   90.00
_cell.angle_gamma   90.00
#
_symmetry.space_group_name_H-M   'P 1'
#
loop_
_entity.id
_entity.type
_entity.pdbx_description
1 polymer ?
#
loop_
_entity_poly.entity_id
_entity_poly.type
_entity_poly.pdbx_seq_one_letter_code
_entity_poly.pdbx_strand_id
1 'polypeptide(L)'
;MKAYHFLRQGMAAGSGAEPAWKVGERRTYEGKIVLCSSGYHSSQTWYNALQYAPGPIACIVDISKPVERDTDKQVSATRTLVDYRDATRELRLFGADCAERVLYLFEKQRPNDDRPRKAIEVARRFANGEATDQERAAAWDAAWDAAGNAAGAAARRWQRRRLNWYMRHLFQS
;
A
#
# COMPACT_ATOMS: atom_id res chain seq x y z
N MET A 1 -2.56 10.98 18.41
CA MET A 1 -3.58 10.08 17.83
C MET A 1 -2.94 9.07 16.88
N LYS A 2 -3.34 7.80 16.95
CA LYS A 2 -2.88 6.76 16.02
C LYS A 2 -3.31 7.05 14.57
N ALA A 3 -2.37 6.93 13.65
CA ALA A 3 -2.57 7.02 12.21
C ALA A 3 -1.61 6.06 11.46
N TYR A 4 -1.76 5.99 10.15
CA TYR A 4 -1.02 5.07 9.28
C TYR A 4 -0.28 5.82 8.18
N HIS A 5 0.92 5.34 7.86
CA HIS A 5 1.78 5.90 6.81
C HIS A 5 2.61 4.78 6.17
N PHE A 6 3.25 5.08 5.03
CA PHE A 6 4.20 4.20 4.39
C PHE A 6 5.51 4.93 4.11
N LEU A 7 6.65 4.25 4.32
CA LEU A 7 7.99 4.76 4.02
C LEU A 7 8.64 3.97 2.88
N ARG A 8 9.71 4.53 2.30
CA ARG A 8 10.57 3.84 1.33
C ARG A 8 11.33 2.69 2.01
N GLN A 9 11.78 1.71 1.23
CA GLN A 9 12.84 0.80 1.70
C GLN A 9 14.06 1.66 2.06
N GLY A 10 14.48 1.61 3.33
CA GLY A 10 15.46 2.54 3.90
C GLY A 10 14.88 3.55 4.92
N MET A 11 13.60 3.43 5.28
CA MET A 11 12.95 4.19 6.38
C MET A 11 12.89 5.71 6.15
N ALA A 12 13.18 6.19 4.94
CA ALA A 12 13.04 7.59 4.57
C ALA A 12 11.61 7.90 4.08
N ALA A 13 11.20 9.17 4.24
CA ALA A 13 9.94 9.65 3.70
C ALA A 13 9.96 9.64 2.15
N GLY A 14 8.77 9.65 1.56
CA GLY A 14 8.59 9.73 0.11
C GLY A 14 9.03 11.07 -0.50
N SER A 15 9.09 12.11 0.32
CA SER A 15 9.44 13.48 -0.04
C SER A 15 10.21 14.16 1.10
N GLY A 16 10.94 15.22 0.77
CA GLY A 16 11.82 15.92 1.71
C GLY A 16 13.21 15.27 1.82
N ALA A 17 14.05 15.86 2.67
CA ALA A 17 15.43 15.46 2.90
C ALA A 17 15.68 14.95 4.33
N GLU A 18 14.62 14.68 5.09
CA GLU A 18 14.78 14.17 6.45
C GLU A 18 15.43 12.78 6.46
N PRO A 19 16.26 12.48 7.47
CA PRO A 19 16.90 11.18 7.58
C PRO A 19 15.89 10.05 7.84
N ALA A 20 16.36 8.81 7.69
CA ALA A 20 15.64 7.60 8.04
C ALA A 20 15.01 7.71 9.45
N TRP A 21 13.75 7.28 9.57
CA TRP A 21 13.03 7.28 10.84
C TRP A 21 13.50 6.18 11.77
N LYS A 22 13.51 6.48 13.08
CA LYS A 22 13.73 5.50 14.15
C LYS A 22 12.45 5.30 14.96
N VAL A 23 12.21 4.08 15.42
CA VAL A 23 11.09 3.79 16.33
C VAL A 23 11.23 4.61 17.61
N GLY A 24 10.14 5.22 18.07
CA GLY A 24 10.09 6.13 19.20
C GLY A 24 10.50 7.57 18.86
N GLU A 25 11.09 7.82 17.69
CA GLU A 25 11.48 9.17 17.28
C GLU A 25 10.23 10.02 17.01
N ARG A 26 10.19 11.19 17.65
CA ARG A 26 9.22 12.26 17.38
C ARG A 26 9.89 13.38 16.61
N ARG A 27 9.25 13.82 15.53
CA ARG A 27 9.65 15.03 14.79
C ARG A 27 8.52 16.05 14.75
N THR A 28 8.89 17.31 14.58
CA THR A 28 8.01 18.46 14.43
C THR A 28 8.38 19.18 13.13
N TYR A 29 7.37 19.53 12.34
CA TYR A 29 7.53 20.34 11.15
C TYR A 29 7.32 21.81 11.51
N GLU A 30 8.37 22.62 11.34
CA GLU A 30 8.39 24.04 11.75
C GLU A 30 7.84 25.01 10.68
N GLY A 31 7.62 24.54 9.46
CA GLY A 31 7.13 25.37 8.35
C GLY A 31 5.62 25.56 8.32
N LYS A 32 5.13 26.34 7.35
CA LYS A 32 3.70 26.43 7.04
C LYS A 32 3.17 25.04 6.65
N ILE A 33 2.20 24.53 7.40
CA ILE A 33 1.57 23.22 7.14
C ILE A 33 0.45 23.42 6.13
N VAL A 34 0.49 22.63 5.05
CA VAL A 34 -0.47 22.69 3.95
C VAL A 34 -0.75 21.26 3.49
N LEU A 35 -2.02 20.88 3.45
CA LEU A 35 -2.39 19.55 2.97
C LEU A 35 -1.88 19.33 1.54
N CYS A 36 -1.42 18.11 1.27
CA CYS A 36 -0.72 17.66 0.06
C CYS A 36 0.68 18.23 -0.18
N SER A 37 1.09 19.28 0.53
CA SER A 37 2.35 19.99 0.24
C SER A 37 3.39 19.86 1.34
N SER A 38 3.04 20.19 2.59
CA SER A 38 4.02 20.35 3.66
C SER A 38 3.48 19.93 5.03
N GLY A 39 4.34 19.29 5.83
CA GLY A 39 4.00 18.68 7.11
C GLY A 39 3.87 17.16 7.05
N TYR A 40 3.59 16.52 8.19
CA TYR A 40 3.53 15.07 8.27
C TYR A 40 2.18 14.52 7.86
N HIS A 41 2.14 13.99 6.64
CA HIS A 41 0.96 13.37 6.06
C HIS A 41 0.77 11.93 6.54
N SER A 42 -0.49 11.59 6.82
CA SER A 42 -0.91 10.24 7.23
C SER A 42 -2.36 10.00 6.83
N SER A 43 -2.86 8.79 7.09
CA SER A 43 -4.27 8.46 6.94
C SER A 43 -4.81 7.72 8.14
N GLN A 44 -6.13 7.78 8.32
CA GLN A 44 -6.82 7.08 9.41
C GLN A 44 -7.00 5.58 9.17
N THR A 45 -6.77 5.09 7.95
CA THR A 45 -6.88 3.67 7.60
C THR A 45 -5.70 3.25 6.74
N TRP A 46 -5.33 1.97 6.82
CA TRP A 46 -4.30 1.37 5.95
C TRP A 46 -4.60 1.56 4.46
N TYR A 47 -5.87 1.38 4.07
CA TYR A 47 -6.27 1.49 2.66
C TYR A 47 -6.01 2.88 2.09
N ASN A 48 -6.37 3.91 2.86
CA ASN A 48 -6.12 5.29 2.43
C ASN A 48 -4.62 5.60 2.45
N ALA A 49 -3.88 5.15 3.47
CA ALA A 49 -2.42 5.36 3.54
C ALA A 49 -1.69 4.71 2.35
N LEU A 50 -2.15 3.52 1.93
CA LEU A 50 -1.59 2.79 0.80
C LEU A 50 -1.72 3.56 -0.53
N GLN A 51 -2.77 4.38 -0.70
CA GLN A 51 -2.93 5.20 -1.93
C GLN A 51 -1.80 6.23 -2.11
N TYR A 52 -1.08 6.55 -1.03
CA TYR A 52 0.01 7.53 -1.00
C TYR A 52 1.36 6.88 -0.67
N ALA A 53 1.46 5.56 -0.75
CA ALA A 53 2.64 4.84 -0.28
C ALA A 53 3.85 5.07 -1.20
N PRO A 54 4.96 5.62 -0.69
CA PRO A 54 6.20 5.75 -1.44
C PRO A 54 7.03 4.45 -1.46
N GLY A 55 6.61 3.45 -0.71
CA GLY A 55 7.29 2.16 -0.56
C GLY A 55 6.54 1.22 0.37
N PRO A 56 7.09 0.02 0.62
CA PRO A 56 6.37 -1.07 1.27
C PRO A 56 6.42 -1.02 2.81
N ILE A 57 7.13 -0.07 3.40
CA ILE A 57 7.31 -0.03 4.86
C ILE A 57 6.04 0.53 5.51
N ALA A 58 5.17 -0.34 5.99
CA ALA A 58 3.94 0.04 6.68
C ALA A 58 4.29 0.56 8.07
N CYS A 59 3.77 1.74 8.43
CA CYS A 59 4.09 2.41 9.69
C CYS A 59 2.82 2.71 10.48
N ILE A 60 2.85 2.36 11.77
CA ILE A 60 1.93 2.92 12.78
C ILE A 60 2.61 4.16 13.35
N VAL A 61 1.89 5.28 13.34
CA VAL A 61 2.42 6.56 13.81
C VAL A 61 1.48 7.20 14.80
N ASP A 62 2.03 7.94 15.75
CA ASP A 62 1.27 8.82 16.62
C ASP A 62 1.46 10.27 16.17
N ILE A 63 0.37 10.96 15.90
CA ILE A 63 0.37 12.33 15.36
C ILE A 63 -0.29 13.32 16.32
N SER A 64 0.08 14.60 16.21
CA SER A 64 -0.72 15.68 16.81
C SER A 64 -2.13 15.74 16.20
N LYS A 65 -3.00 16.61 16.73
CA LYS A 65 -4.25 16.97 16.05
C LYS A 65 -3.93 17.41 14.62
N PRO A 66 -4.59 16.85 13.58
CA PRO A 66 -4.41 17.33 12.22
C PRO A 66 -4.74 18.80 12.12
N VAL A 67 -3.88 19.52 11.42
CA VAL A 67 -4.10 20.92 11.06
C VAL A 67 -5.16 21.01 9.97
N GLU A 68 -5.10 20.07 9.02
CA GLU A 68 -6.05 19.96 7.93
C GLU A 68 -6.33 18.48 7.62
N ARG A 69 -7.53 18.20 7.12
CA ARG A 69 -8.02 16.85 6.87
C ARG A 69 -8.93 16.83 5.64
N ASP A 70 -8.77 15.79 4.83
CA ASP A 70 -9.66 15.41 3.72
C ASP A 70 -10.23 14.01 4.00
N THR A 71 -11.02 13.50 3.07
CA THR A 71 -11.71 12.21 3.12
C THR A 71 -10.78 11.01 3.31
N ASP A 72 -9.57 11.06 2.76
CA ASP A 72 -8.63 9.93 2.80
C ASP A 72 -7.30 10.23 3.50
N LYS A 73 -6.91 11.49 3.63
CA LYS A 73 -5.61 11.93 4.15
C LYS A 73 -5.74 13.07 5.15
N GLN A 74 -4.70 13.25 5.93
CA GLN A 74 -4.60 14.32 6.92
C GLN A 74 -3.14 14.76 7.05
N VAL A 75 -2.93 16.00 7.49
CA VAL A 75 -1.59 16.54 7.75
C VAL A 75 -1.49 17.07 9.18
N SER A 76 -0.36 16.79 9.83
CA SER A 76 -0.12 17.14 11.24
C SER A 76 1.25 17.78 11.42
N ALA A 77 1.36 18.62 12.45
CA ALA A 77 2.61 19.28 12.81
C ALA A 77 3.67 18.32 13.35
N THR A 78 3.24 17.30 14.12
CA THR A 78 4.15 16.34 14.74
C THR A 78 3.80 14.92 14.37
N ARG A 79 4.83 14.08 14.29
CA ARG A 79 4.72 12.64 14.07
C ARG A 79 5.75 11.90 14.92
N THR A 80 5.30 10.86 15.59
CA THR A 80 6.15 9.86 16.25
C THR A 80 6.01 8.55 15.50
N LEU A 81 7.12 7.92 15.12
CA LEU A 81 7.07 6.55 14.59
C LEU A 81 6.89 5.58 15.76
N VAL A 82 5.77 4.86 15.79
CA VAL A 82 5.43 3.94 16.89
C VAL A 82 5.90 2.53 16.57
N ASP A 83 5.61 2.04 15.38
CA ASP A 83 5.99 0.69 14.93
C ASP A 83 6.03 0.64 13.41
N TYR A 84 6.78 -0.30 12.83
CA TYR A 84 6.80 -0.54 11.40
C TYR A 84 7.01 -2.02 11.05
N ARG A 85 6.55 -2.38 9.86
CA ARG A 85 6.78 -3.70 9.25
C ARG A 85 7.06 -3.53 7.77
N ASP A 86 7.94 -4.35 7.22
CA ASP A 86 8.04 -4.48 5.77
C ASP A 86 6.83 -5.28 5.27
N ALA A 87 5.92 -4.60 4.57
CA ALA A 87 4.70 -5.20 4.04
C ALA A 87 4.84 -5.64 2.58
N THR A 88 6.08 -5.78 2.06
CA THR A 88 6.32 -6.12 0.64
C THR A 88 5.54 -7.36 0.21
N ARG A 89 5.60 -8.43 1.02
CA ARG A 89 4.90 -9.69 0.74
C ARG A 89 3.39 -9.50 0.79
N GLU A 90 2.87 -8.88 1.83
CA GLU A 90 1.45 -8.67 2.09
C GLU A 90 0.81 -7.80 1.02
N LEU A 91 1.51 -6.75 0.57
CA LEU A 91 1.04 -5.88 -0.51
C LEU A 91 1.00 -6.59 -1.85
N ARG A 92 1.97 -7.46 -2.15
CA ARG A 92 1.95 -8.31 -3.36
C ARG A 92 0.77 -9.29 -3.33
N LEU A 93 0.56 -9.98 -2.21
CA LEU A 93 -0.56 -10.90 -2.06
C LEU A 93 -1.92 -10.16 -2.10
N PHE A 94 -2.00 -8.97 -1.51
CA PHE A 94 -3.17 -8.10 -1.62
C PHE A 94 -3.46 -7.70 -3.07
N GLY A 95 -2.43 -7.35 -3.84
CA GLY A 95 -2.53 -7.07 -5.28
C GLY A 95 -3.06 -8.27 -6.07
N ALA A 96 -2.51 -9.47 -5.81
CA ALA A 96 -2.97 -10.71 -6.42
C ALA A 96 -4.44 -11.00 -6.09
N ASP A 97 -4.85 -10.83 -4.82
CA ASP A 97 -6.25 -11.01 -4.43
C ASP A 97 -7.17 -9.97 -5.10
N CYS A 98 -6.71 -8.73 -5.31
CA CYS A 98 -7.47 -7.72 -6.04
C CYS A 98 -7.67 -8.10 -7.51
N ALA A 99 -6.62 -8.59 -8.17
CA ALA A 99 -6.67 -9.01 -9.57
C ALA A 99 -7.57 -10.24 -9.77
N GLU A 100 -7.45 -11.25 -8.90
CA GLU A 100 -8.25 -12.47 -8.97
C GLU A 100 -9.75 -12.20 -8.87
N ARG A 101 -10.16 -11.19 -8.09
CA ARG A 101 -11.58 -10.84 -7.96
C ARG A 101 -12.25 -10.35 -9.22
N VAL A 102 -11.48 -9.77 -10.14
CA VAL A 102 -12.00 -9.26 -11.40
C VAL A 102 -11.61 -10.16 -12.58
N LEU A 103 -10.83 -11.22 -12.33
CA LEU A 103 -10.38 -12.16 -13.35
C LEU A 103 -11.54 -12.71 -14.19
N TYR A 104 -12.67 -13.04 -13.56
CA TYR A 104 -13.85 -13.55 -14.26
C TYR A 104 -14.41 -12.60 -15.33
N LEU A 105 -14.22 -11.28 -15.19
CA LEU A 105 -14.65 -10.30 -16.20
C LEU A 105 -13.82 -10.39 -17.48
N PHE A 106 -12.53 -10.67 -17.31
CA PHE A 106 -11.61 -10.91 -18.42
C PHE A 106 -11.92 -12.27 -19.07
N GLU A 107 -12.02 -13.33 -18.27
CA GLU A 107 -12.28 -14.69 -18.78
C GLU A 107 -13.63 -14.80 -19.50
N LYS A 108 -14.64 -14.01 -19.09
CA LYS A 108 -15.90 -13.92 -19.84
C LYS A 108 -15.72 -13.36 -21.25
N GLN A 109 -14.80 -12.41 -21.45
CA GLN A 109 -14.54 -11.78 -22.75
C GLN A 109 -13.51 -12.55 -23.58
N ARG A 110 -12.56 -13.21 -22.91
CA ARG A 110 -11.43 -13.94 -23.49
C ARG A 110 -11.29 -15.31 -22.83
N PRO A 111 -12.24 -16.24 -23.01
CA PRO A 111 -12.28 -17.51 -22.26
C PRO A 111 -11.09 -18.45 -22.53
N ASN A 112 -10.39 -18.26 -23.65
CA ASN A 112 -9.24 -19.07 -24.04
C ASN A 112 -7.88 -18.37 -23.75
N ASP A 113 -7.89 -17.20 -23.10
CA ASP A 113 -6.68 -16.48 -22.72
C ASP A 113 -6.43 -16.63 -21.22
N ASP A 114 -5.49 -17.51 -20.86
CA ASP A 114 -5.16 -17.83 -19.46
C ASP A 114 -4.01 -16.97 -18.89
N ARG A 115 -3.48 -16.02 -19.67
CA ARG A 115 -2.34 -15.18 -19.27
C ARG A 115 -2.58 -14.45 -17.95
N PRO A 116 -3.75 -13.81 -17.69
CA PRO A 116 -3.98 -13.13 -16.41
C PRO A 116 -4.04 -14.07 -15.21
N ARG A 117 -4.59 -15.28 -15.38
CA ARG A 117 -4.66 -16.30 -14.33
C ARG A 117 -3.26 -16.76 -13.93
N LYS A 118 -2.45 -17.13 -14.92
CA LYS A 118 -1.03 -17.50 -14.72
C LYS A 118 -0.23 -16.37 -14.08
N ALA A 119 -0.50 -15.12 -14.47
CA ALA A 119 0.19 -13.98 -13.89
C ALA A 119 -0.12 -13.78 -12.39
N ILE A 120 -1.38 -13.99 -11.99
CA ILE A 120 -1.78 -13.96 -10.57
C ILE A 120 -1.09 -15.09 -9.79
N GLU A 121 -1.04 -16.29 -10.33
CA GLU A 121 -0.36 -17.44 -9.71
C GLU A 121 1.14 -17.16 -9.49
N VAL A 122 1.82 -16.64 -10.51
CA VAL A 122 3.22 -16.24 -10.41
C VAL A 122 3.41 -15.11 -9.40
N ALA A 123 2.52 -14.12 -9.36
CA ALA A 123 2.59 -13.03 -8.38
C ALA A 123 2.48 -13.56 -6.93
N ARG A 124 1.65 -14.58 -6.69
CA ARG A 124 1.54 -15.24 -5.37
C ARG A 124 2.81 -16.00 -5.02
N ARG A 125 3.31 -16.84 -5.93
CA ARG A 125 4.58 -17.57 -5.75
C ARG A 125 5.73 -16.61 -5.47
N PHE A 126 5.85 -15.55 -6.26
CA PHE A 126 6.88 -14.52 -6.10
C PHE A 126 6.80 -13.82 -4.74
N ALA A 127 5.58 -13.52 -4.26
CA ALA A 127 5.40 -12.94 -2.93
C ALA A 127 5.88 -13.89 -1.80
N ASN A 128 5.81 -15.20 -2.02
CA ASN A 128 6.29 -16.22 -1.08
C ASN A 128 7.75 -16.66 -1.32
N GLY A 129 8.45 -16.06 -2.30
CA GLY A 129 9.82 -16.47 -2.65
C GLY A 129 9.92 -17.77 -3.46
N GLU A 130 8.80 -18.21 -4.05
CA GLU A 130 8.66 -19.46 -4.81
C GLU A 130 8.73 -19.25 -6.34
N ALA A 131 9.00 -18.02 -6.78
CA ALA A 131 9.22 -17.67 -8.18
C ALA A 131 10.35 -16.64 -8.31
N THR A 132 10.99 -16.63 -9.48
CA THR A 132 12.08 -15.73 -9.84
C THR A 132 11.56 -14.37 -10.31
N ASP A 133 12.45 -13.37 -10.33
CA ASP A 133 12.16 -12.06 -10.93
C ASP A 133 11.81 -12.18 -12.42
N GLN A 134 12.43 -13.13 -13.13
CA GLN A 134 12.17 -13.39 -14.54
C GLN A 134 10.76 -13.96 -14.77
N GLU A 135 10.35 -14.95 -13.98
CA GLU A 135 8.97 -15.47 -14.02
C GLU A 135 7.97 -14.34 -13.75
N ARG A 136 8.24 -13.50 -12.74
CA ARG A 136 7.39 -12.33 -12.44
C ARG A 136 7.32 -11.35 -13.61
N ALA A 137 8.45 -11.02 -14.23
CA ALA A 137 8.50 -10.07 -15.34
C ALA A 137 7.69 -10.59 -16.54
N ALA A 138 7.91 -11.85 -16.93
CA ALA A 138 7.17 -12.48 -18.03
C ALA A 138 5.66 -12.53 -17.76
N ALA A 139 5.27 -12.84 -16.51
CA ALA A 139 3.86 -12.79 -16.09
C ALA A 139 3.26 -11.38 -16.17
N TRP A 140 4.03 -10.35 -15.80
CA TRP A 140 3.58 -8.97 -15.83
C TRP A 140 3.36 -8.46 -17.25
N ASP A 141 4.32 -8.71 -18.15
CA ASP A 141 4.19 -8.35 -19.58
C ASP A 141 2.95 -9.01 -20.21
N ALA A 142 2.74 -10.30 -19.92
CA ALA A 142 1.60 -11.06 -20.42
C ALA A 142 0.24 -10.55 -19.88
N ALA A 143 0.21 -10.06 -18.63
CA ALA A 143 -0.99 -9.50 -18.00
C ALA A 143 -1.27 -8.06 -18.43
N TRP A 144 -0.24 -7.27 -18.73
CA TRP A 144 -0.39 -5.88 -19.19
C TRP A 144 -1.11 -5.81 -20.54
N ASP A 145 -0.77 -6.72 -21.46
CA ASP A 145 -1.47 -6.91 -22.74
C ASP A 145 -2.97 -7.23 -22.60
N ALA A 146 -3.38 -7.74 -21.43
CA ALA A 146 -4.73 -8.21 -21.15
C ALA A 146 -5.58 -7.21 -20.34
N ALA A 147 -5.01 -6.08 -19.89
CA ALA A 147 -5.66 -5.22 -18.91
C ALA A 147 -6.86 -4.41 -19.47
N GLY A 148 -8.00 -4.48 -18.77
CA GLY A 148 -9.21 -3.67 -18.99
C GLY A 148 -9.84 -3.22 -17.66
N ASN A 149 -10.52 -2.06 -17.66
CA ASN A 149 -10.96 -1.37 -16.43
C ASN A 149 -12.30 -1.87 -15.86
N ALA A 150 -12.31 -2.25 -14.58
CA ALA A 150 -13.52 -2.26 -13.76
C ALA A 150 -13.19 -2.02 -12.28
N ALA A 151 -13.40 -0.80 -11.77
CA ALA A 151 -13.31 -0.48 -10.34
C ALA A 151 -14.60 0.19 -9.85
N GLY A 152 -15.42 -0.55 -9.09
CA GLY A 152 -16.66 -0.06 -8.47
C GLY A 152 -16.56 0.11 -6.95
N ALA A 153 -17.54 0.78 -6.33
CA ALA A 153 -17.57 1.03 -4.87
C ALA A 153 -17.57 -0.27 -4.02
N ALA A 154 -18.20 -1.33 -4.51
CA ALA A 154 -18.18 -2.65 -3.85
C ALA A 154 -16.76 -3.25 -3.80
N ALA A 155 -15.95 -3.03 -4.85
CA ALA A 155 -14.56 -3.44 -4.86
C ALA A 155 -13.76 -2.72 -3.76
N ARG A 156 -13.96 -1.40 -3.60
CA ARG A 156 -13.29 -0.61 -2.54
C ARG A 156 -13.61 -1.10 -1.14
N ARG A 157 -14.88 -1.47 -0.86
CA ARG A 157 -15.26 -2.02 0.46
C ARG A 157 -14.54 -3.34 0.75
N TRP A 158 -14.49 -4.24 -0.23
CA TRP A 158 -13.78 -5.50 -0.07
C TRP A 158 -12.27 -5.29 0.08
N GLN A 159 -11.67 -4.42 -0.73
CA GLN A 159 -10.24 -4.09 -0.69
C GLN A 159 -9.83 -3.56 0.69
N ARG A 160 -10.63 -2.64 1.25
CA ARG A 160 -10.43 -2.12 2.62
C ARG A 160 -10.41 -3.25 3.66
N ARG A 161 -11.36 -4.18 3.58
CA ARG A 161 -11.42 -5.34 4.50
C ARG A 161 -10.22 -6.26 4.33
N ARG A 162 -9.84 -6.57 3.08
CA ARG A 162 -8.76 -7.49 2.79
C ARG A 162 -7.39 -6.92 3.19
N LEU A 163 -7.12 -5.66 2.88
CA LEU A 163 -5.88 -5.01 3.32
C LEU A 163 -5.79 -4.92 4.85
N ASN A 164 -6.89 -4.57 5.52
CA ASN A 164 -6.92 -4.55 6.98
C ASN A 164 -6.66 -5.95 7.58
N TRP A 165 -7.10 -7.02 6.91
CA TRP A 165 -6.78 -8.38 7.34
C TRP A 165 -5.27 -8.62 7.29
N TYR A 166 -4.60 -8.35 6.14
CA TYR A 166 -3.14 -8.49 6.04
C TYR A 166 -2.39 -7.67 7.10
N MET A 167 -2.73 -6.39 7.22
CA MET A 167 -2.04 -5.49 8.14
C MET A 167 -2.26 -5.86 9.61
N ARG A 168 -3.41 -6.44 9.97
CA ARG A 168 -3.61 -6.94 11.34
C ARG A 168 -2.69 -8.12 11.65
N HIS A 169 -2.58 -9.08 10.73
CA HIS A 169 -1.73 -10.25 10.95
C HIS A 169 -0.25 -9.86 10.98
N LEU A 170 0.18 -8.98 10.06
CA LEU A 170 1.56 -8.49 9.97
C LEU A 170 2.05 -7.77 11.24
N PHE A 171 1.16 -7.06 11.94
CA PHE A 171 1.48 -6.35 13.18
C PHE A 171 1.14 -7.16 14.46
N GLN A 172 0.67 -8.39 14.32
CA GLN A 172 0.42 -9.33 15.43
C GLN A 172 1.46 -10.46 15.50
N SER A 173 2.18 -10.72 14.40
CA SER A 173 3.37 -11.57 14.33
C SER A 173 4.62 -10.87 14.84
#